data_AF-A0AA42ZS17-F1
#
_entry.id   AF-A0AA42ZS17-F1
#
_cell.length_a   1.000
_cell.length_b   1.000
_cell.length_c   1.000
_cell.angle_alpha   90.00
_cell.angle_beta   90.00
_cell.angle_gamma   90.00
#
_symmetry.space_group_name_H-M   'P 1'
#
loop_
_entity.id
_entity.type
_entity.pdbx_description
1 polymer ?
#
loop_
_entity_poly.entity_id
_entity_poly.type
_entity_poly.pdbx_seq_one_letter_code
_entity_poly.pdbx_strand_id
1 'polypeptide(L)'
;YGGGNTALDIARTAKRLGVDETLIVYRRTREQMPAHDFEVEEALEEGILINWLQTIKQIDETTFTVEKMKIDETGWPQPTGEFETIEADTLVLALGQNADTSFLEKVPGVAIAKDGVVEVDANMMTGHAGLFAGGDMVPAERTVTVAVGHGKKAARNIDAYLHGETYEATPKHELAGLEFLNTWYYTDADQTMQPALDGLRRQTTFEEVVGGLDETNALFEARRCLSCGNCFECDNCYGVCPDNAVIKLGPGKRFEFNYDFCKGCGLCAAECPCGAIKMIPETV
;
A
#
# COMPACT_ATOMS: atom_id res chain seq x y z
N TYR A 1 20.62 4.90 -13.22
CA TYR A 1 20.92 5.98 -12.26
C TYR A 1 19.64 6.41 -11.56
N GLY A 2 19.53 6.19 -10.25
CA GLY A 2 18.28 6.39 -9.49
C GLY A 2 18.25 5.52 -8.23
N GLY A 3 17.19 5.64 -7.43
CA GLY A 3 17.01 4.82 -6.22
C GLY A 3 15.57 4.54 -5.80
N GLY A 4 14.58 4.87 -6.63
CA GLY A 4 13.20 4.44 -6.42
C GLY A 4 12.91 3.09 -7.06
N ASN A 5 11.70 2.56 -6.87
CA ASN A 5 11.26 1.27 -7.43
C ASN A 5 11.53 1.17 -8.94
N THR A 6 11.30 2.26 -9.69
CA THR A 6 11.60 2.31 -11.14
C THR A 6 13.06 1.95 -11.46
N ALA A 7 14.02 2.34 -10.64
CA ALA A 7 15.43 2.01 -10.87
C ALA A 7 15.70 0.51 -10.66
N LEU A 8 15.06 -0.10 -9.66
CA LEU A 8 15.12 -1.54 -9.40
C LEU A 8 14.41 -2.32 -10.52
N ASP A 9 13.21 -1.90 -10.92
CA ASP A 9 12.43 -2.53 -11.99
C ASP A 9 13.20 -2.57 -13.31
N ILE A 10 13.82 -1.43 -13.67
CA ILE A 10 14.66 -1.33 -14.87
C ILE A 10 15.85 -2.29 -14.75
N ALA A 11 16.52 -2.31 -13.60
CA ALA A 11 17.70 -3.13 -13.40
C ALA A 11 17.39 -4.64 -13.47
N ARG A 12 16.32 -5.08 -12.79
CA ARG A 12 15.84 -6.47 -12.81
C ARG A 12 15.34 -6.87 -14.18
N THR A 13 14.64 -5.97 -14.87
CA THR A 13 14.20 -6.19 -16.26
C THR A 13 15.40 -6.33 -17.19
N ALA A 14 16.42 -5.48 -17.08
CA ALA A 14 17.63 -5.56 -17.89
C ALA A 14 18.32 -6.92 -17.71
N LYS A 15 18.46 -7.37 -16.45
CA LYS A 15 19.02 -8.69 -16.14
C LYS A 15 18.23 -9.82 -16.82
N ARG A 16 16.90 -9.79 -16.73
CA ARG A 16 15.98 -10.74 -17.39
C ARG A 16 16.03 -10.74 -18.90
N LEU A 17 16.40 -9.62 -19.51
CA LEU A 17 16.62 -9.49 -20.95
C LEU A 17 18.00 -9.99 -21.40
N GLY A 18 18.82 -10.53 -20.49
CA GLY A 18 20.12 -11.10 -20.80
C GLY A 18 21.28 -10.12 -20.73
N VAL A 19 21.12 -8.99 -20.03
CA VAL A 19 22.25 -8.09 -19.75
C VAL A 19 23.17 -8.74 -18.71
N ASP A 20 24.45 -8.89 -19.07
CA ASP A 20 25.44 -9.59 -18.25
C ASP A 20 25.66 -8.91 -16.88
N GLU A 21 25.88 -7.60 -16.89
CA GLU A 21 26.12 -6.79 -15.68
C GLU A 21 25.17 -5.59 -15.63
N THR A 22 24.52 -5.40 -14.49
CA THR A 22 23.61 -4.27 -14.26
C THR A 22 24.02 -3.55 -12.99
N LEU A 23 24.16 -2.22 -13.09
CA LEU A 23 24.64 -1.37 -12.01
C LEU A 23 23.66 -0.22 -11.74
N ILE A 24 23.25 -0.09 -10.48
CA ILE A 24 22.51 1.06 -9.98
C ILE A 24 23.49 2.01 -9.31
N VAL A 25 23.61 3.21 -9.84
CA VAL A 25 24.29 4.32 -9.18
C VAL A 25 23.27 5.09 -8.34
N TYR A 26 23.51 5.21 -7.04
CA TYR A 26 22.64 5.93 -6.11
C TYR A 26 23.42 6.87 -5.19
N ARG A 27 22.94 8.11 -5.06
CA ARG A 27 23.67 9.19 -4.37
C ARG A 27 23.55 9.18 -2.84
N ARG A 28 22.75 8.30 -2.25
CA ARG A 28 22.55 8.17 -0.79
C ARG A 28 22.80 6.73 -0.33
N THR A 29 22.55 6.45 0.95
CA THR A 29 22.70 5.12 1.55
C THR A 29 21.45 4.25 1.35
N ARG A 30 21.54 2.95 1.68
CA ARG A 30 20.42 2.00 1.62
C ARG A 30 19.24 2.47 2.48
N GLU A 31 19.51 2.97 3.68
CA GLU A 31 18.47 3.43 4.63
C GLU A 31 17.71 4.66 4.10
N GLN A 32 18.31 5.40 3.17
CA GLN A 32 17.71 6.57 2.54
C GLN A 32 17.17 6.27 1.13
N MET A 33 17.20 5.01 0.69
CA MET A 33 16.67 4.60 -0.60
C MET A 33 15.13 4.67 -0.56
N PRO A 34 14.48 5.37 -1.51
CA PRO A 34 13.01 5.43 -1.56
C PRO A 34 12.34 4.08 -1.84
N ALA A 35 13.07 3.15 -2.46
CA ALA A 35 12.54 1.85 -2.78
C ALA A 35 12.29 0.99 -1.53
N HIS A 36 11.35 0.05 -1.63
CA HIS A 36 11.08 -0.87 -0.53
C HIS A 36 12.28 -1.79 -0.31
N ASP A 37 12.66 -2.00 0.96
CA ASP A 37 13.87 -2.74 1.29
C ASP A 37 13.88 -4.18 0.75
N PHE A 38 12.72 -4.86 0.74
CA PHE A 38 12.60 -6.20 0.16
C PHE A 38 12.89 -6.22 -1.36
N GLU A 39 12.54 -5.15 -2.11
CA GLU A 39 12.87 -5.07 -3.54
C GLU A 39 14.37 -4.89 -3.76
N VAL A 40 15.04 -4.18 -2.85
CA VAL A 40 16.51 -4.03 -2.86
C VAL A 40 17.18 -5.37 -2.60
N GLU A 41 16.68 -6.12 -1.62
CA GLU A 41 17.18 -7.48 -1.31
C GLU A 41 17.01 -8.42 -2.49
N GLU A 42 15.82 -8.47 -3.09
CA GLU A 42 15.57 -9.29 -4.29
C GLU A 42 16.47 -8.89 -5.46
N ALA A 43 16.73 -7.60 -5.66
CA ALA A 43 17.63 -7.12 -6.71
C ALA A 43 19.08 -7.60 -6.47
N LEU A 44 19.56 -7.53 -5.24
CA LEU A 44 20.88 -8.03 -4.85
C LEU A 44 20.98 -9.57 -5.01
N GLU A 45 19.93 -10.31 -4.65
CA GLU A 45 19.83 -11.76 -4.87
C GLU A 45 19.85 -12.14 -6.36
N GLU A 46 19.30 -11.29 -7.23
CA GLU A 46 19.36 -11.42 -8.69
C GLU A 46 20.71 -11.00 -9.28
N GLY A 47 21.67 -10.57 -8.46
CA GLY A 47 23.03 -10.20 -8.86
C GLY A 47 23.15 -8.79 -9.44
N ILE A 48 22.22 -7.90 -9.11
CA ILE A 48 22.30 -6.48 -9.49
C ILE A 48 23.26 -5.77 -8.54
N LEU A 49 24.19 -5.02 -9.12
CA LEU A 49 25.15 -4.23 -8.34
C LEU A 49 24.54 -2.88 -7.97
N ILE A 50 24.86 -2.39 -6.78
CA ILE A 50 24.44 -1.06 -6.32
C ILE A 50 25.65 -0.32 -5.79
N ASN A 51 26.01 0.77 -6.47
CA ASN A 51 26.98 1.73 -6.00
C ASN A 51 26.28 2.82 -5.18
N TRP A 52 26.41 2.68 -3.87
CA TRP A 52 25.94 3.65 -2.89
C TRP A 52 26.83 4.89 -2.85
N LEU A 53 26.25 6.01 -2.43
CA LEU A 53 26.97 7.27 -2.26
C LEU A 53 27.78 7.67 -3.50
N GLN A 54 27.20 7.51 -4.69
CA GLN A 54 27.81 7.94 -5.93
C GLN A 54 26.82 8.75 -6.78
N THR A 55 27.32 9.77 -7.47
CA THR A 55 26.56 10.57 -8.44
C THR A 55 27.32 10.67 -9.74
N ILE A 56 26.62 10.60 -10.87
CA ILE A 56 27.23 10.85 -12.18
C ILE A 56 27.46 12.36 -12.31
N LYS A 57 28.68 12.75 -12.69
CA LYS A 57 29.08 14.16 -12.92
C LYS A 57 29.28 14.49 -14.38
N GLN A 58 29.87 13.56 -15.13
CA GLN A 58 30.14 13.73 -16.54
C GLN A 58 29.82 12.42 -17.27
N ILE A 59 29.29 12.58 -18.48
CA ILE A 59 28.98 11.51 -19.41
C ILE A 59 29.81 11.77 -20.66
N ASP A 60 30.63 10.81 -21.04
CA ASP A 60 31.43 10.82 -22.26
C ASP A 60 31.21 9.51 -23.02
N GLU A 61 30.20 9.51 -23.90
CA GLU A 61 29.73 8.32 -24.64
C GLU A 61 29.44 7.11 -23.71
N THR A 62 30.36 6.15 -23.64
CA THR A 62 30.26 4.93 -22.82
C THR A 62 30.98 5.03 -21.47
N THR A 63 31.62 6.16 -21.20
CA THR A 63 32.44 6.41 -20.01
C THR A 63 31.76 7.44 -19.11
N PHE A 64 31.57 7.08 -17.84
CA PHE A 64 30.87 7.90 -16.85
C PHE A 64 31.83 8.25 -15.72
N THR A 65 32.04 9.55 -15.50
CA THR A 65 32.74 10.00 -14.30
C THR A 65 31.74 10.12 -13.15
N VAL A 66 31.92 9.30 -12.13
CA VAL A 66 31.16 9.37 -10.89
C VAL A 66 31.95 10.07 -9.80
N GLU A 67 31.27 10.84 -8.97
CA GLU A 67 31.83 11.42 -7.76
C GLU A 67 31.30 10.68 -6.54
N LYS A 68 32.18 10.37 -5.59
CA LYS A 68 31.80 9.84 -4.29
C LYS A 68 31.09 10.92 -3.47
N MET A 69 30.11 10.47 -2.71
CA MET A 69 29.28 11.28 -1.85
C MET A 69 29.53 10.88 -0.39
N LYS A 70 29.27 11.81 0.53
CA LYS A 70 29.16 11.53 1.95
C LYS A 70 27.87 12.15 2.49
N ILE A 71 27.22 11.49 3.44
CA ILE A 71 26.07 12.09 4.10
C ILE A 71 26.56 13.08 5.14
N ASP A 72 26.02 14.30 5.13
CA ASP A 72 26.28 15.30 6.17
C ASP A 72 25.39 15.06 7.41
N GLU A 73 25.60 15.85 8.46
CA GLU A 73 24.83 15.77 9.71
C GLU A 73 23.32 16.01 9.51
N THR A 74 22.93 16.65 8.41
CA THR A 74 21.53 16.92 8.07
C THR A 74 20.89 15.80 7.23
N GLY A 75 21.64 14.73 6.95
CA GLY A 75 21.17 13.60 6.15
C GLY A 75 21.26 13.85 4.63
N TRP A 76 21.92 14.92 4.19
CA TRP A 76 22.03 15.25 2.77
C TRP A 76 23.36 14.79 2.17
N PRO A 77 23.36 14.26 0.93
CA PRO A 77 24.59 13.83 0.28
C PRO A 77 25.39 15.03 -0.22
N GLN A 78 26.65 15.11 0.20
CA GLN A 78 27.63 16.12 -0.18
C GLN A 78 28.75 15.51 -1.03
N PRO A 79 29.23 16.23 -2.06
CA PRO A 79 30.34 15.80 -2.89
C PRO A 79 31.65 15.70 -2.08
N THR A 80 32.46 14.68 -2.32
CA THR A 80 33.78 14.54 -1.67
C THR A 80 34.92 15.11 -2.49
N GLY A 81 34.75 15.34 -3.80
CA GLY A 81 35.83 15.65 -4.74
C GLY A 81 36.64 14.43 -5.18
N GLU A 82 36.28 13.21 -4.73
CA GLU A 82 36.89 11.97 -5.20
C GLU A 82 36.10 11.41 -6.39
N PHE A 83 36.80 11.16 -7.49
CA PHE A 83 36.20 10.70 -8.74
C PHE A 83 36.63 9.29 -9.08
N GLU A 84 35.71 8.53 -9.65
CA GLU A 84 35.95 7.23 -10.25
C GLU A 84 35.32 7.20 -11.66
N THR A 85 35.81 6.29 -12.48
CA THR A 85 35.30 6.09 -13.83
C THR A 85 34.58 4.74 -13.89
N ILE A 86 33.40 4.75 -14.49
CA ILE A 86 32.61 3.55 -14.77
C ILE A 86 32.38 3.51 -16.28
N GLU A 87 32.46 2.32 -16.88
CA GLU A 87 32.12 2.12 -18.29
C GLU A 87 30.79 1.36 -18.38
N ALA A 88 29.90 1.81 -19.27
CA ALA A 88 28.66 1.11 -19.58
C ALA A 88 28.19 1.44 -21.00
N ASP A 89 27.59 0.46 -21.68
CA ASP A 89 27.04 0.67 -23.02
C ASP A 89 25.75 1.49 -23.01
N THR A 90 25.04 1.53 -21.89
CA THR A 90 23.73 2.19 -21.78
C THR A 90 23.52 2.79 -20.39
N LEU A 91 23.10 4.06 -20.36
CA LEU A 91 22.65 4.74 -19.14
C LEU A 91 21.14 4.95 -19.18
N VAL A 92 20.43 4.40 -18.20
CA VAL A 92 19.00 4.69 -17.97
C VAL A 92 18.84 5.64 -16.78
N LEU A 93 18.15 6.76 -17.01
CA LEU A 93 17.86 7.77 -16.00
C LEU A 93 16.51 7.48 -15.32
N ALA A 94 16.57 7.06 -14.05
CA ALA A 94 15.40 6.74 -13.22
C ALA A 94 15.30 7.77 -12.07
N LEU A 95 15.12 9.05 -12.44
CA LEU A 95 15.21 10.19 -11.52
C LEU A 95 13.85 10.67 -10.98
N GLY A 96 12.78 9.95 -11.30
CA GLY A 96 11.40 10.29 -10.95
C GLY A 96 10.63 10.89 -12.12
N GLN A 97 9.48 11.47 -11.82
CA GLN A 97 8.53 12.01 -12.79
C GLN A 97 7.95 13.35 -12.32
N ASN A 98 7.57 14.18 -13.28
CA ASN A 98 6.81 15.41 -13.06
C ASN A 98 5.51 15.36 -13.86
N ALA A 99 4.43 15.91 -13.31
CA ALA A 99 3.20 16.09 -14.06
C ALA A 99 3.36 17.27 -15.03
N ASP A 100 3.01 17.06 -16.31
CA ASP A 100 2.85 18.17 -17.24
C ASP A 100 1.50 18.84 -16.98
N THR A 101 1.51 20.01 -16.35
CA THR A 101 0.32 20.79 -15.99
C THR A 101 0.14 22.03 -16.86
N SER A 102 0.96 22.20 -17.90
CA SER A 102 0.95 23.38 -18.78
C SER A 102 -0.41 23.66 -19.43
N PHE A 103 -1.18 22.61 -19.71
CA PHE A 103 -2.52 22.71 -20.29
C PHE A 103 -3.58 23.23 -19.30
N LEU A 104 -3.31 23.19 -17.99
CA LEU A 104 -4.22 23.62 -16.92
C LEU A 104 -3.96 25.05 -16.44
N GLU A 105 -2.77 25.62 -16.69
CA GLU A 105 -2.37 26.95 -16.18
C GLU A 105 -3.33 28.07 -16.61
N LYS A 106 -4.04 27.89 -17.73
CA LYS A 106 -4.98 28.87 -18.29
C LYS A 106 -6.41 28.67 -17.79
N VAL A 107 -6.69 27.62 -17.03
CA VAL A 107 -8.04 27.31 -16.53
C VAL A 107 -8.29 28.14 -15.26
N PRO A 108 -9.27 29.06 -15.26
CA PRO A 108 -9.53 29.91 -14.09
C PRO A 108 -9.88 29.06 -12.86
N GLY A 109 -9.24 29.33 -11.72
CA GLY A 109 -9.51 28.63 -10.46
C GLY A 109 -8.69 27.35 -10.25
N VAL A 110 -7.99 26.84 -11.26
CA VAL A 110 -7.03 25.74 -11.04
C VAL A 110 -5.74 26.30 -10.46
N ALA A 111 -5.36 25.81 -9.29
CA ALA A 111 -4.09 26.15 -8.65
C ALA A 111 -3.07 25.02 -8.87
N ILE A 112 -1.85 25.40 -9.23
CA ILE A 112 -0.71 24.49 -9.38
C ILE A 112 0.27 24.77 -8.24
N ALA A 113 0.59 23.73 -7.49
CA ALA A 113 1.54 23.80 -6.39
C ALA A 113 2.98 23.97 -6.91
N LYS A 114 3.91 24.32 -6.00
CA LYS A 114 5.31 24.62 -6.36
C LYS A 114 6.06 23.45 -7.00
N ASP A 115 5.65 22.23 -6.69
CA ASP A 115 6.16 20.97 -7.21
C ASP A 115 5.44 20.52 -8.50
N GLY A 116 4.58 21.36 -9.07
CA GLY A 116 3.95 21.17 -10.38
C GLY A 116 2.69 20.32 -10.38
N VAL A 117 2.18 19.91 -9.20
CA VAL A 117 0.93 19.15 -9.07
C VAL A 117 -0.29 20.06 -8.94
N VAL A 118 -1.47 19.54 -9.27
CA VAL A 118 -2.75 20.24 -9.18
C VAL A 118 -3.26 20.20 -7.75
N GLU A 119 -3.63 21.36 -7.20
CA GLU A 119 -4.28 21.43 -5.90
C GLU A 119 -5.74 21.02 -6.00
N VAL A 120 -6.16 20.15 -5.08
CA VAL A 120 -7.54 19.64 -4.97
C VAL A 120 -8.00 19.67 -3.52
N ASP A 121 -9.31 19.77 -3.33
CA ASP A 121 -9.95 19.69 -2.02
C ASP A 121 -10.14 18.25 -1.53
N ALA A 122 -10.82 18.10 -0.39
CA ALA A 122 -11.15 16.79 0.17
C ALA A 122 -12.07 15.95 -0.73
N ASN A 123 -12.73 16.52 -1.72
CA ASN A 123 -13.63 15.86 -2.67
C ASN A 123 -12.95 15.55 -4.01
N MET A 124 -11.64 15.84 -4.12
CA MET A 124 -10.84 15.75 -5.35
C MET A 124 -11.19 16.83 -6.40
N MET A 125 -11.94 17.88 -6.02
CA MET A 125 -12.29 18.98 -6.91
C MET A 125 -11.16 20.03 -6.87
N THR A 126 -10.80 20.55 -8.04
CA THR A 126 -9.91 21.71 -8.15
C THR A 126 -10.64 22.99 -7.72
N GLY A 127 -9.96 24.13 -7.67
CA GLY A 127 -10.65 25.41 -7.46
C GLY A 127 -11.53 25.85 -8.64
N HIS A 128 -11.53 25.13 -9.76
CA HIS A 128 -12.53 25.28 -10.83
C HIS A 128 -13.69 24.31 -10.62
N ALA A 129 -14.91 24.84 -10.45
CA ALA A 129 -16.10 24.04 -10.22
C ALA A 129 -16.35 23.03 -11.35
N GLY A 130 -16.55 21.77 -10.97
CA GLY A 130 -16.79 20.66 -11.91
C GLY A 130 -15.53 20.07 -12.55
N LEU A 131 -14.34 20.58 -12.24
CA LEU A 131 -13.08 19.97 -12.64
C LEU A 131 -12.43 19.25 -11.46
N PHE A 132 -12.13 17.97 -11.64
CA PHE A 132 -11.57 17.09 -10.62
C PHE A 132 -10.22 16.53 -11.09
N ALA A 133 -9.33 16.23 -10.15
CA ALA A 133 -8.03 15.64 -10.43
C ALA A 133 -7.67 14.55 -9.39
N GLY A 134 -6.84 13.58 -9.79
CA GLY A 134 -6.48 12.44 -8.96
C GLY A 134 -5.25 11.71 -9.51
N GLY A 135 -4.78 10.68 -8.79
CA GLY A 135 -3.52 10.00 -9.12
C GLY A 135 -2.28 10.84 -8.84
N ASP A 136 -1.21 10.64 -9.62
CA ASP A 136 0.10 11.24 -9.38
C ASP A 136 0.17 12.76 -9.66
N MET A 137 -0.88 13.32 -10.26
CA MET A 137 -0.97 14.75 -10.58
C MET A 137 -1.48 15.60 -9.41
N VAL A 138 -1.78 15.01 -8.26
CA VAL A 138 -2.21 15.71 -7.03
C VAL A 138 -1.20 15.46 -5.89
N PRO A 139 -1.16 16.27 -4.81
CA PRO A 139 -0.17 16.13 -3.76
C PRO A 139 -0.46 14.93 -2.84
N ALA A 140 -0.09 13.73 -3.29
CA ALA A 140 -0.29 12.48 -2.57
C ALA A 140 0.81 11.47 -2.83
N GLU A 141 0.75 10.36 -2.10
CA GLU A 141 1.56 9.17 -2.37
C GLU A 141 1.33 8.68 -3.81
N ARG A 142 2.42 8.42 -4.52
CA ARG A 142 2.41 8.05 -5.95
C ARG A 142 2.41 6.54 -6.12
N THR A 143 1.41 5.89 -5.54
CA THR A 143 1.20 4.44 -5.66
C THR A 143 -0.04 4.16 -6.50
N VAL A 144 -0.05 3.01 -7.18
CA VAL A 144 -1.20 2.59 -7.99
C VAL A 144 -2.48 2.51 -7.15
N THR A 145 -2.38 2.04 -5.90
CA THR A 145 -3.52 1.92 -4.99
C THR A 145 -4.10 3.28 -4.61
N VAL A 146 -3.26 4.28 -4.39
CA VAL A 146 -3.69 5.65 -4.12
C VAL A 146 -4.35 6.26 -5.36
N ALA A 147 -3.78 6.06 -6.54
CA ALA A 147 -4.37 6.55 -7.79
C ALA A 147 -5.76 5.95 -8.06
N VAL A 148 -5.92 4.63 -7.86
CA VAL A 148 -7.23 3.95 -7.94
C VAL A 148 -8.21 4.51 -6.89
N GLY A 149 -7.72 4.73 -5.66
CA GLY A 149 -8.50 5.34 -4.58
C GLY A 149 -9.00 6.75 -4.94
N HIS A 150 -8.14 7.59 -5.51
CA HIS A 150 -8.49 8.92 -6.01
C HIS A 150 -9.55 8.82 -7.11
N GLY A 151 -9.39 7.93 -8.09
CA GLY A 151 -10.37 7.73 -9.14
C GLY A 151 -11.76 7.36 -8.60
N LYS A 152 -11.82 6.41 -7.66
CA LYS A 152 -13.09 6.00 -7.02
C LYS A 152 -13.72 7.15 -6.22
N LYS A 153 -12.91 7.93 -5.52
CA LYS A 153 -13.37 9.07 -4.71
C LYS A 153 -13.87 10.21 -5.59
N ALA A 154 -13.12 10.57 -6.64
CA ALA A 154 -13.51 11.58 -7.61
C ALA A 154 -14.82 11.18 -8.31
N ALA A 155 -14.96 9.92 -8.75
CA ALA A 155 -16.18 9.45 -9.41
C ALA A 155 -17.45 9.67 -8.57
N ARG A 156 -17.41 9.38 -7.26
CA ARG A 156 -18.53 9.62 -6.34
C ARG A 156 -18.87 11.11 -6.19
N ASN A 157 -17.86 11.96 -6.16
CA ASN A 157 -18.06 13.40 -6.04
C ASN A 157 -18.48 14.06 -7.35
N ILE A 158 -18.01 13.54 -8.50
CA ILE A 158 -18.48 13.93 -9.83
C ILE A 158 -19.96 13.60 -9.96
N ASP A 159 -20.36 12.38 -9.60
CA ASP A 159 -21.76 11.95 -9.65
C ASP A 159 -22.66 12.87 -8.80
N ALA A 160 -22.30 13.11 -7.54
CA ALA A 160 -23.05 14.04 -6.68
C ALA A 160 -23.09 15.46 -7.26
N TYR A 161 -21.96 15.99 -7.74
CA TYR A 161 -21.88 17.32 -8.36
C TYR A 161 -22.81 17.46 -9.57
N LEU A 162 -22.87 16.45 -10.44
CA LEU A 162 -23.76 16.44 -11.60
C LEU A 162 -25.25 16.43 -11.23
N HIS A 163 -25.59 15.87 -10.07
CA HIS A 163 -26.95 15.91 -9.51
C HIS A 163 -27.23 17.18 -8.68
N GLY A 164 -26.25 18.06 -8.48
CA GLY A 164 -26.37 19.23 -7.61
C GLY A 164 -26.39 18.86 -6.12
N GLU A 165 -25.86 17.69 -5.78
CA GLU A 165 -25.79 17.14 -4.43
C GLU A 165 -24.34 17.11 -3.92
N THR A 166 -24.16 16.81 -2.64
CA THR A 166 -22.85 16.55 -2.03
C THR A 166 -22.74 15.08 -1.66
N TYR A 167 -21.66 14.42 -2.06
CA TYR A 167 -21.44 13.03 -1.68
C TYR A 167 -21.18 12.92 -0.18
N GLU A 168 -22.07 12.24 0.53
CA GLU A 168 -21.87 11.88 1.93
C GLU A 168 -21.28 10.48 2.03
N ALA A 169 -20.06 10.39 2.58
CA ALA A 169 -19.45 9.11 2.83
C ALA A 169 -20.23 8.33 3.90
N THR A 170 -20.51 7.06 3.63
CA THR A 170 -21.07 6.16 4.64
C THR A 170 -20.16 6.16 5.88
N PRO A 171 -20.73 6.28 7.09
CA PRO A 171 -19.96 6.18 8.33
C PRO A 171 -19.12 4.89 8.33
N LYS A 172 -17.83 5.03 8.64
CA LYS A 172 -16.97 3.87 8.81
C LYS A 172 -17.35 3.16 10.10
N HIS A 173 -17.33 1.83 10.08
CA HIS A 173 -17.47 1.04 11.30
C HIS A 173 -16.29 1.28 12.25
N GLU A 174 -16.54 1.16 13.56
CA GLU A 174 -15.48 1.14 14.56
C GLU A 174 -14.51 -0.01 14.25
N LEU A 175 -13.21 0.23 14.42
CA LEU A 175 -12.20 -0.82 14.24
C LEU A 175 -12.27 -1.80 15.42
N ALA A 176 -12.39 -3.09 15.12
CA ALA A 176 -12.25 -4.14 16.12
C ALA A 176 -10.75 -4.40 16.37
N GLY A 177 -10.23 -3.77 17.42
CA GLY A 177 -8.91 -4.08 17.97
C GLY A 177 -8.83 -5.48 18.58
N LEU A 178 -7.61 -5.95 18.83
CA LEU A 178 -7.33 -7.27 19.39
C LEU A 178 -8.04 -7.51 20.73
N GLU A 179 -8.21 -6.46 21.52
CA GLU A 179 -8.90 -6.46 22.82
C GLU A 179 -10.38 -6.85 22.75
N PHE A 180 -11.00 -6.75 21.57
CA PHE A 180 -12.40 -7.14 21.36
C PHE A 180 -12.53 -8.56 20.79
N LEU A 181 -11.43 -9.21 20.41
CA LEU A 181 -11.43 -10.51 19.78
C LEU A 181 -11.21 -11.60 20.84
N ASN A 182 -12.01 -12.67 20.76
CA ASN A 182 -11.76 -13.86 21.57
C ASN A 182 -10.98 -14.88 20.73
N THR A 183 -9.67 -14.93 20.95
CA THR A 183 -8.73 -15.77 20.20
C THR A 183 -8.74 -17.24 20.65
N TRP A 184 -9.44 -17.58 21.74
CA TRP A 184 -9.51 -18.96 22.25
C TRP A 184 -10.11 -19.95 21.25
N TYR A 185 -10.99 -19.47 20.37
CA TYR A 185 -11.66 -20.28 19.37
C TYR A 185 -10.77 -20.72 18.20
N TYR A 186 -9.48 -20.34 18.21
CA TYR A 186 -8.60 -20.50 17.06
C TYR A 186 -7.26 -21.15 17.42
N THR A 187 -6.71 -21.82 16.42
CA THR A 187 -5.42 -22.52 16.52
C THR A 187 -4.28 -21.56 16.21
N ASP A 188 -3.28 -21.53 17.09
CA ASP A 188 -1.97 -20.96 16.78
C ASP A 188 -1.31 -21.80 15.69
N ALA A 189 -1.30 -21.27 14.48
CA ALA A 189 -0.68 -21.88 13.31
C ALA A 189 0.16 -20.84 12.58
N ASP A 190 1.29 -21.27 12.03
CA ASP A 190 2.10 -20.39 11.19
C ASP A 190 1.35 -20.04 9.89
N GLN A 191 1.75 -18.94 9.27
CA GLN A 191 1.27 -18.60 7.92
C GLN A 191 1.81 -19.60 6.89
N THR A 192 1.00 -19.93 5.90
CA THR A 192 1.46 -20.74 4.78
C THR A 192 2.55 -20.00 4.01
N MET A 193 3.69 -20.66 3.80
CA MET A 193 4.76 -20.13 2.97
C MET A 193 4.38 -20.19 1.49
N GLN A 194 4.35 -19.04 0.83
CA GLN A 194 4.13 -18.98 -0.61
C GLN A 194 5.35 -19.53 -1.36
N PRO A 195 5.13 -20.27 -2.47
CA PRO A 195 6.25 -20.73 -3.29
C PRO A 195 6.93 -19.53 -3.93
N ALA A 196 8.26 -19.49 -3.86
CA ALA A 196 9.07 -18.47 -4.52
C ALA A 196 9.94 -19.11 -5.59
N LEU A 197 10.08 -18.43 -6.73
CA LEU A 197 10.95 -18.83 -7.82
C LEU A 197 12.41 -18.81 -7.35
N ASP A 198 13.25 -19.73 -7.84
CA ASP A 198 14.68 -19.73 -7.53
C ASP A 198 15.42 -18.58 -8.21
N GLY A 199 16.55 -18.15 -7.63
CA GLY A 199 17.30 -16.99 -8.09
C GLY A 199 17.77 -17.07 -9.55
N LEU A 200 18.11 -18.25 -10.06
CA LEU A 200 18.57 -18.40 -11.46
C LEU A 200 17.43 -18.19 -12.45
N ARG A 201 16.24 -18.70 -12.13
CA ARG A 201 15.03 -18.49 -12.96
C ARG A 201 14.51 -17.06 -12.85
N ARG A 202 14.64 -16.39 -11.69
CA ARG A 202 14.31 -14.96 -11.53
C ARG A 202 15.12 -14.05 -12.46
N GLN A 203 16.36 -14.44 -12.77
CA GLN A 203 17.27 -13.68 -13.63
C GLN A 203 17.02 -13.87 -15.13
N THR A 204 16.23 -14.86 -15.55
CA THR A 204 16.12 -15.25 -16.97
C THR A 204 14.68 -15.32 -17.48
N THR A 205 13.70 -15.15 -16.60
CA THR A 205 12.28 -15.25 -16.94
C THR A 205 11.48 -14.07 -16.39
N PHE A 206 10.30 -13.84 -16.97
CA PHE A 206 9.29 -12.91 -16.45
C PHE A 206 8.16 -13.65 -15.74
N GLU A 207 8.42 -14.87 -15.26
CA GLU A 207 7.47 -15.62 -14.45
C GLU A 207 7.23 -14.93 -13.10
N GLU A 208 6.08 -15.20 -12.50
CA GLU A 208 5.73 -14.68 -11.19
C GLU A 208 6.75 -15.17 -10.14
N VAL A 209 7.41 -14.23 -9.45
CA VAL A 209 8.47 -14.54 -8.49
C VAL A 209 7.90 -15.13 -7.21
N VAL A 210 6.83 -14.51 -6.68
CA VAL A 210 6.11 -14.98 -5.48
C VAL A 210 4.77 -15.53 -5.95
N GLY A 211 4.67 -16.86 -6.00
CA GLY A 211 3.46 -17.53 -6.48
C GLY A 211 2.30 -17.43 -5.50
N GLY A 212 1.09 -17.62 -6.01
CA GLY A 212 -0.12 -17.66 -5.19
C GLY A 212 -0.23 -18.89 -4.28
N LEU A 213 -1.19 -18.84 -3.35
CA LEU A 213 -1.67 -20.02 -2.63
C LEU A 213 -2.51 -20.89 -3.58
N ASP A 214 -2.35 -22.21 -3.49
CA ASP A 214 -3.30 -23.14 -4.12
C ASP A 214 -4.66 -23.12 -3.43
N GLU A 215 -5.67 -23.74 -4.03
CA GLU A 215 -7.03 -23.78 -3.49
C GLU A 215 -7.10 -24.34 -2.07
N THR A 216 -6.29 -25.35 -1.75
CA THR A 216 -6.31 -26.00 -0.43
C THR A 216 -5.77 -25.04 0.63
N ASN A 217 -4.63 -24.41 0.36
CA ASN A 217 -3.99 -23.47 1.27
C ASN A 217 -4.78 -22.16 1.36
N ALA A 218 -5.34 -21.66 0.26
CA ALA A 218 -6.20 -20.48 0.26
C ALA A 218 -7.46 -20.70 1.12
N LEU A 219 -8.10 -21.87 1.00
CA LEU A 219 -9.24 -22.22 1.85
C LEU A 219 -8.84 -22.38 3.32
N PHE A 220 -7.66 -22.94 3.58
CA PHE A 220 -7.12 -23.04 4.94
C PHE A 220 -6.91 -21.65 5.56
N GLU A 221 -6.24 -20.74 4.87
CA GLU A 221 -6.00 -19.37 5.36
C GLU A 221 -7.32 -18.59 5.50
N ALA A 222 -8.25 -18.72 4.55
CA ALA A 222 -9.54 -18.05 4.62
C ALA A 222 -10.38 -18.49 5.84
N ARG A 223 -10.33 -19.77 6.21
CA ARG A 223 -11.04 -20.30 7.39
C ARG A 223 -10.49 -19.78 8.72
N ARG A 224 -9.27 -19.25 8.73
CA ARG A 224 -8.66 -18.64 9.91
C ARG A 224 -9.07 -17.18 10.11
N CYS A 225 -9.78 -16.58 9.14
CA CYS A 225 -10.26 -15.21 9.25
C CYS A 225 -11.22 -15.05 10.43
N LEU A 226 -10.91 -14.12 11.33
CA LEU A 226 -11.72 -13.81 12.51
C LEU A 226 -12.98 -13.01 12.17
N SER A 227 -13.13 -12.53 10.94
CA SER A 227 -14.17 -11.57 10.57
C SER A 227 -14.27 -10.40 11.56
N CYS A 228 -13.13 -9.85 11.99
CA CYS A 228 -13.04 -8.86 13.08
C CYS A 228 -14.08 -7.74 12.92
N GLY A 229 -14.91 -7.54 13.95
CA GLY A 229 -15.99 -6.56 13.99
C GLY A 229 -17.25 -6.92 13.20
N ASN A 230 -17.27 -8.07 12.50
CA ASN A 230 -18.40 -8.49 11.66
C ASN A 230 -18.91 -9.88 12.07
N CYS A 231 -20.18 -9.92 12.53
CA CYS A 231 -20.84 -11.17 12.90
C CYS A 231 -20.90 -12.14 11.72
N PHE A 232 -20.40 -13.36 11.92
CA PHE A 232 -20.41 -14.46 10.95
C PHE A 232 -21.33 -15.63 11.36
N GLU A 233 -22.31 -15.37 12.22
CA GLU A 233 -23.38 -16.33 12.58
C GLU A 233 -22.89 -17.64 13.22
N CYS A 234 -21.82 -17.60 14.02
CA CYS A 234 -21.24 -18.76 14.70
C CYS A 234 -22.08 -19.38 15.83
N ASP A 235 -23.23 -18.80 16.15
CA ASP A 235 -24.13 -19.24 17.23
C ASP A 235 -23.58 -19.23 18.67
N ASN A 236 -22.32 -18.84 18.91
CA ASN A 236 -21.76 -18.79 20.27
C ASN A 236 -22.60 -17.93 21.21
N CYS A 237 -22.95 -16.70 20.80
CA CYS A 237 -23.77 -15.80 21.62
C CYS A 237 -25.15 -16.39 21.98
N TYR A 238 -25.73 -17.18 21.09
CA TYR A 238 -26.99 -17.89 21.32
C TYR A 238 -26.80 -19.03 22.32
N GLY A 239 -25.73 -19.81 22.19
CA GLY A 239 -25.47 -20.96 23.08
C GLY A 239 -25.06 -20.58 24.51
N VAL A 240 -24.35 -19.46 24.69
CA VAL A 240 -23.83 -19.04 26.01
C VAL A 240 -24.81 -18.16 26.80
N CYS A 241 -25.93 -17.76 26.20
CA CYS A 241 -26.90 -16.90 26.88
C CYS A 241 -27.74 -17.70 27.89
N PRO A 242 -27.58 -17.47 29.21
CA PRO A 242 -28.29 -18.26 30.22
C PRO A 242 -29.80 -17.99 30.23
N ASP A 243 -30.21 -16.79 29.79
CA ASP A 243 -31.60 -16.33 29.82
C ASP A 243 -32.33 -16.51 28.47
N ASN A 244 -31.70 -17.13 27.47
CA ASN A 244 -32.23 -17.26 26.10
C ASN A 244 -32.67 -15.92 25.47
N ALA A 245 -31.97 -14.84 25.78
CA ALA A 245 -32.27 -13.50 25.28
C ALA A 245 -31.83 -13.28 23.82
N VAL A 246 -31.09 -14.21 23.20
CA VAL A 246 -30.59 -14.08 21.83
C VAL A 246 -31.53 -14.78 20.86
N ILE A 247 -31.99 -14.08 19.84
CA ILE A 247 -32.93 -14.55 18.82
C ILE A 247 -32.19 -14.69 17.49
N LYS A 248 -32.30 -15.86 16.84
CA LYS A 248 -31.79 -16.07 15.48
C LYS A 248 -32.78 -15.52 14.46
N LEU A 249 -32.34 -14.59 13.61
CA LEU A 249 -33.21 -13.97 12.59
C LEU A 249 -33.25 -14.75 11.27
N GLY A 250 -32.41 -15.78 11.14
CA GLY A 250 -32.24 -16.59 9.93
C GLY A 250 -30.96 -16.24 9.15
N PRO A 251 -30.64 -17.01 8.08
CA PRO A 251 -29.38 -16.88 7.36
C PRO A 251 -29.12 -15.47 6.82
N GLY A 252 -27.96 -14.92 7.12
CA GLY A 252 -27.53 -13.57 6.71
C GLY A 252 -28.21 -12.42 7.44
N LYS A 253 -29.08 -12.71 8.42
CA LYS A 253 -29.80 -11.70 9.22
C LYS A 253 -29.26 -11.55 10.63
N ARG A 254 -28.27 -12.35 11.03
CA ARG A 254 -27.59 -12.30 12.32
C ARG A 254 -28.55 -12.56 13.49
N PHE A 255 -28.31 -11.90 14.61
CA PHE A 255 -29.01 -12.09 15.86
C PHE A 255 -29.66 -10.79 16.34
N GLU A 256 -30.77 -10.93 17.05
CA GLU A 256 -31.43 -9.87 17.81
C GLU A 256 -31.36 -10.21 19.30
N PHE A 257 -31.32 -9.20 20.17
CA PHE A 257 -31.31 -9.38 21.62
C PHE A 257 -32.65 -8.90 22.20
N ASN A 258 -33.38 -9.81 22.84
CA ASN A 258 -34.58 -9.46 23.59
C ASN A 258 -34.17 -8.90 24.97
N TYR A 259 -34.25 -7.57 25.08
CA TYR A 259 -33.84 -6.85 26.28
C TYR A 259 -34.73 -7.14 27.50
N ASP A 260 -35.96 -7.62 27.34
CA ASP A 260 -36.83 -8.01 28.46
C ASP A 260 -36.26 -9.22 29.23
N PHE A 261 -35.52 -10.10 28.53
CA PHE A 261 -34.88 -11.28 29.10
C PHE A 261 -33.41 -11.05 29.43
N CYS A 262 -32.73 -10.13 28.74
CA CYS A 262 -31.31 -9.85 28.96
C CYS A 262 -31.02 -9.33 30.38
N LYS A 263 -30.09 -9.98 31.10
CA LYS A 263 -29.65 -9.55 32.44
C LYS A 263 -28.34 -8.77 32.46
N GLY A 264 -27.79 -8.43 31.29
CA GLY A 264 -26.57 -7.62 31.18
C GLY A 264 -25.28 -8.33 31.64
N CYS A 265 -25.25 -9.66 31.72
CA CYS A 265 -24.09 -10.41 32.22
C CYS A 265 -22.85 -10.34 31.32
N GLY A 266 -23.00 -9.96 30.05
CA GLY A 266 -21.89 -9.77 29.11
C GLY A 266 -21.27 -11.04 28.52
N LEU A 267 -21.76 -12.24 28.87
CA LEU A 267 -21.23 -13.50 28.35
C LEU A 267 -21.25 -13.58 26.82
N CYS A 268 -22.34 -13.15 26.19
CA CYS A 268 -22.43 -13.13 24.73
C CYS A 268 -21.36 -12.23 24.08
N ALA A 269 -20.98 -11.13 24.73
CA ALA A 269 -19.94 -10.23 24.26
C ALA A 269 -18.53 -10.82 24.48
N ALA A 270 -18.27 -11.37 25.66
CA ALA A 270 -16.99 -11.99 25.99
C ALA A 270 -16.68 -13.23 25.12
N GLU A 271 -17.72 -14.00 24.79
CA GLU A 271 -17.61 -15.22 23.97
C GLU A 271 -17.75 -14.94 22.46
N CYS A 272 -17.85 -13.67 22.07
CA CYS A 272 -17.89 -13.30 20.65
C CYS A 272 -16.48 -13.38 20.05
N PRO A 273 -16.19 -14.32 19.14
CA PRO A 273 -14.84 -14.46 18.56
C PRO A 273 -14.40 -13.22 17.77
N CYS A 274 -15.35 -12.58 17.08
CA CYS A 274 -15.09 -11.43 16.21
C CYS A 274 -15.30 -10.07 16.88
N GLY A 275 -15.71 -10.02 18.16
CA GLY A 275 -15.99 -8.74 18.83
C GLY A 275 -17.17 -7.96 18.25
N ALA A 276 -18.14 -8.63 17.61
CA ALA A 276 -19.29 -7.98 16.98
C ALA A 276 -20.39 -7.53 17.97
N ILE A 277 -20.25 -7.82 19.26
CA ILE A 277 -21.25 -7.50 20.30
C ILE A 277 -20.65 -6.48 21.25
N LYS A 278 -21.32 -5.33 21.40
CA LYS A 278 -20.93 -4.24 22.30
C LYS A 278 -21.90 -4.19 23.48
N MET A 279 -21.36 -4.25 24.69
CA MET A 279 -22.14 -3.96 25.90
C MET A 279 -22.29 -2.46 26.05
N ILE A 280 -23.52 -2.00 26.23
CA ILE A 280 -23.84 -0.58 26.47
C ILE A 280 -24.48 -0.50 27.87
N PRO A 281 -24.04 0.44 28.73
CA PRO A 281 -24.70 0.66 30.00
C PRO A 281 -26.18 0.99 29.80
N GLU A 282 -27.04 0.44 30.65
CA GLU A 282 -28.45 0.84 30.69
C GLU A 282 -28.53 2.32 31.08
N THR A 283 -29.24 3.10 30.28
CA THR A 283 -29.49 4.52 30.56
C THR A 283 -30.65 4.61 31.53
N VAL A 284 -30.34 4.96 32.78
CA VAL A 284 -31.32 5.17 33.87
C VAL A 284 -32.01 6.52 33.71
#